data_AF-A0A0G0MEI2-F1
#
_entry.id   AF-A0A0G0MEI2-F1
#
_cell.length_a   1.000
_cell.length_b   1.000
_cell.length_c   1.000
_cell.angle_alpha   90.00
_cell.angle_beta   90.00
_cell.angle_gamma   90.00
#
_symmetry.space_group_name_H-M   'P 1'
#
loop_
_entity.id
_entity.type
_entity.pdbx_description
1 polymer ?
#
loop_
_entity_poly.entity_id
_entity_poly.type
_entity_poly.pdbx_seq_one_letter_code
_entity_poly.pdbx_strand_id
1 'polypeptide(L)'
;HIRFEVKTDDIPQNQLQFENRLFEQIISVKKSALPFITESESKRISKFNIPDRLYERLLESPVIEVRSDIIKRVERIRAEYFSDGIERAYQTVERSEFLKKVLGHEKTAELLSMLKAGKIDEFCEWFLKEYYDKRYATKFNNIIATIEHNDLIKASDEIVKTINDLRHSI
;
A
#
# COMPACT_ATOMS: atom_id res chain seq x y z
N HIS A 1 -7.85 -8.42 1.18
CA HIS A 1 -6.64 -7.64 1.54
C HIS A 1 -6.09 -8.24 2.82
N ILE A 2 -4.79 -8.49 2.91
CA ILE A 2 -4.17 -8.86 4.20
C ILE A 2 -4.29 -7.63 5.10
N ARG A 3 -5.06 -7.72 6.18
CA ARG A 3 -5.30 -6.57 7.05
C ARG A 3 -4.08 -6.41 7.94
N PHE A 4 -3.26 -5.42 7.64
CA PHE A 4 -2.28 -4.93 8.60
C PHE A 4 -3.00 -3.92 9.50
N GLU A 5 -2.92 -4.10 10.82
CA GLU A 5 -3.59 -3.25 11.79
C GLU A 5 -3.03 -1.83 11.71
N VAL A 6 -3.93 -0.85 11.63
CA VAL A 6 -3.56 0.56 11.73
C VAL A 6 -3.10 0.80 13.16
N LYS A 7 -1.82 1.15 13.36
CA LYS A 7 -1.24 1.48 14.67
C LYS A 7 -1.66 2.89 15.13
N THR A 8 -2.96 3.15 15.24
CA THR A 8 -3.49 4.36 15.90
C THR A 8 -4.78 4.03 16.64
N ASP A 9 -4.97 4.63 17.81
CA ASP A 9 -6.21 4.52 18.58
C ASP A 9 -7.30 5.46 18.02
N ASP A 10 -6.97 6.37 17.12
CA ASP A 10 -7.91 7.33 16.52
C ASP A 10 -8.53 6.84 15.20
N ILE A 11 -9.05 5.61 15.19
CA ILE A 11 -9.75 5.05 14.04
C ILE A 11 -11.21 5.54 14.07
N PRO A 12 -11.76 6.03 12.93
CA PRO A 12 -13.18 6.36 12.85
C PRO A 12 -14.06 5.19 13.32
N GLN A 13 -15.17 5.47 13.98
CA GLN A 13 -16.05 4.44 14.50
C GLN A 13 -16.95 3.86 13.40
N ASN A 14 -17.40 4.72 12.48
CA ASN A 14 -18.32 4.39 11.40
C ASN A 14 -18.00 5.16 10.11
N GLN A 15 -18.71 4.83 9.03
CA GLN A 15 -18.51 5.43 7.71
C GLN A 15 -18.75 6.94 7.71
N LEU A 16 -19.78 7.43 8.40
CA LEU A 16 -20.08 8.87 8.47
C LEU A 16 -18.95 9.65 9.12
N GLN A 17 -18.38 9.13 10.21
CA GLN A 17 -17.25 9.79 10.88
C GLN A 17 -15.99 9.78 9.99
N PHE A 18 -15.75 8.69 9.25
CA PHE A 18 -14.65 8.63 8.28
C PHE A 18 -14.81 9.71 7.20
N GLU A 19 -16.00 9.82 6.61
CA GLU A 19 -16.28 10.80 5.55
C GLU A 19 -16.21 12.25 6.06
N ASN A 20 -16.75 12.53 7.25
CA ASN A 20 -16.69 13.86 7.85
C ASN A 20 -15.24 14.28 8.12
N ARG A 21 -14.43 13.39 8.71
CA ARG A 21 -13.00 13.68 8.96
C ARG A 21 -12.23 13.89 7.66
N LEU A 22 -12.49 13.07 6.65
CA LEU A 22 -11.87 13.22 5.34
C LEU A 22 -12.23 14.58 4.71
N PHE A 23 -13.50 14.98 4.79
CA PHE A 23 -13.97 16.29 4.33
C PHE A 23 -13.29 17.44 5.09
N GLU A 24 -13.24 17.39 6.41
CA GLU A 24 -12.58 18.39 7.25
C GLU A 24 -11.10 18.57 6.88
N GLN A 25 -10.38 17.47 6.66
CA GLN A 25 -8.98 17.51 6.21
C GLN A 25 -8.83 18.11 4.82
N ILE A 26 -9.70 17.75 3.86
CA ILE A 26 -9.65 18.31 2.51
C ILE A 26 -9.90 19.83 2.54
N ILE A 27 -10.87 20.29 3.33
CA ILE A 27 -11.21 21.71 3.42
C ILE A 27 -10.13 22.52 4.16
N SER A 28 -9.48 21.96 5.19
CA SER A 28 -8.41 22.65 5.91
C SER A 28 -7.19 22.89 5.01
N VAL A 29 -6.81 21.90 4.20
CA VAL A 29 -5.65 21.95 3.29
C VAL A 29 -5.96 22.76 2.02
N LYS A 30 -7.23 22.92 1.62
CA LYS A 30 -7.60 23.75 0.45
C LYS A 30 -7.01 25.17 0.50
N LYS A 31 -6.76 25.71 1.70
CA LYS A 31 -6.19 27.05 1.88
C LYS A 31 -4.69 27.14 1.57
N SER A 32 -3.95 26.02 1.56
CA SER A 32 -2.49 26.02 1.37
C SER A 32 -2.05 25.82 -0.09
N ALA A 33 -2.99 25.57 -1.02
CA ALA A 33 -2.71 25.27 -2.43
C ALA A 33 -1.70 24.12 -2.65
N LEU A 34 -1.56 23.25 -1.65
CA LEU A 34 -0.74 22.05 -1.72
C LEU A 34 -1.53 20.93 -2.43
N PRO A 35 -0.86 20.11 -3.27
CA PRO A 35 -1.49 18.94 -3.85
C PRO A 35 -1.80 17.90 -2.75
N PHE A 36 -2.89 17.15 -2.96
CA PHE A 36 -3.13 15.94 -2.18
C PHE A 36 -2.35 14.79 -2.81
N ILE A 37 -1.58 14.09 -2.00
CA ILE A 37 -0.86 12.88 -2.38
C ILE A 37 -1.56 11.72 -1.70
N THR A 38 -1.88 10.69 -2.46
CA THR A 38 -2.45 9.45 -1.93
C THR A 38 -1.61 8.28 -2.40
N GLU A 39 -1.47 7.28 -1.55
CA GLU A 39 -1.01 5.98 -2.01
C GLU A 39 -2.04 5.35 -2.96
N SER A 40 -1.56 4.41 -3.76
CA SER A 40 -2.29 3.65 -4.78
C SER A 40 -3.32 2.66 -4.19
N GLU A 41 -3.94 3.04 -3.08
CA GLU A 41 -4.83 2.19 -2.32
C GLU A 41 -6.18 1.95 -3.02
N SER A 42 -6.81 0.84 -2.68
CA SER A 42 -8.14 0.54 -3.23
C SER A 42 -9.19 1.52 -2.72
N LYS A 43 -10.36 1.57 -3.38
CA LYS A 43 -11.54 2.34 -2.90
C LYS A 43 -11.87 2.08 -1.42
N ARG A 44 -11.48 0.93 -0.87
CA ARG A 44 -11.75 0.54 0.50
C ARG A 44 -10.47 0.62 1.34
N ILE A 45 -10.51 1.43 2.39
CA ILE A 45 -9.48 1.51 3.43
C ILE A 45 -10.01 0.80 4.68
N SER A 46 -9.44 -0.37 5.00
CA SER A 46 -9.91 -1.21 6.12
C SER A 46 -11.40 -1.59 6.01
N LYS A 47 -12.27 -0.99 6.83
CA LYS A 47 -13.73 -1.16 6.81
C LYS A 47 -14.49 -0.02 6.15
N PHE A 48 -13.81 1.07 5.78
CA PHE A 48 -14.41 2.27 5.21
C PHE A 48 -14.25 2.30 3.69
N ASN A 49 -15.21 2.92 3.03
CA ASN A 49 -15.11 3.20 1.60
C ASN A 49 -14.78 4.68 1.38
N ILE A 50 -13.91 4.97 0.43
CA ILE A 50 -13.70 6.32 -0.09
C ILE A 50 -14.96 6.73 -0.87
N PRO A 51 -15.48 7.96 -0.67
CA PRO A 51 -16.62 8.46 -1.43
C PRO A 51 -16.40 8.35 -2.95
N ASP A 52 -17.43 7.92 -3.67
CA ASP A 52 -17.36 7.56 -5.09
C ASP A 52 -16.73 8.66 -5.95
N ARG A 53 -17.23 9.89 -5.82
CA ARG A 53 -16.72 11.04 -6.57
C ARG A 53 -15.25 11.34 -6.27
N LEU A 54 -14.80 11.14 -5.03
CA LEU A 54 -13.40 11.34 -4.69
C LEU A 54 -12.55 10.23 -5.32
N TYR A 55 -13.00 8.98 -5.23
CA TYR A 55 -12.29 7.85 -5.81
C TYR A 55 -12.17 7.93 -7.33
N GLU A 56 -13.24 8.33 -8.02
CA GLU A 56 -13.22 8.58 -9.48
C GLU A 56 -12.15 9.61 -9.84
N ARG A 57 -12.05 10.71 -9.09
CA ARG A 57 -11.00 11.72 -9.31
C ARG A 57 -9.60 11.20 -9.02
N LEU A 58 -9.43 10.30 -8.05
CA LEU A 58 -8.14 9.65 -7.80
C LEU A 58 -7.74 8.74 -8.96
N LEU A 59 -8.69 8.02 -9.58
CA LEU A 59 -8.40 7.17 -10.74
C LEU A 59 -7.97 7.96 -11.99
N GLU A 60 -8.45 9.19 -12.14
CA GLU A 60 -8.08 10.10 -13.24
C GLU A 60 -6.82 10.93 -12.93
N SER A 61 -6.35 10.91 -11.68
CA SER A 61 -5.25 11.76 -11.24
C SER A 61 -3.90 11.34 -11.84
N PRO A 62 -2.92 12.27 -11.94
CA PRO A 62 -1.56 11.93 -12.33
C PRO A 62 -0.91 10.92 -11.38
N VAL A 63 -0.24 9.93 -11.93
CA VAL A 63 0.38 8.83 -11.16
C VAL A 63 1.90 8.91 -11.29
N ILE A 64 2.59 8.88 -10.16
CA ILE A 64 4.04 8.69 -10.09
C ILE A 64 4.27 7.23 -9.68
N GLU A 65 4.87 6.45 -10.57
CA GLU A 65 5.23 5.08 -10.29
C GLU A 65 6.56 5.03 -9.54
N VAL A 66 6.59 4.41 -8.36
CA VAL A 66 7.81 4.25 -7.57
C VAL A 66 8.28 2.80 -7.63
N ARG A 67 9.49 2.58 -8.12
CA ARG A 67 10.13 1.27 -8.25
C ARG A 67 11.34 1.17 -7.33
N SER A 68 11.59 -0.05 -6.85
CA SER A 68 12.79 -0.39 -6.09
C SER A 68 13.10 -1.87 -6.25
N ASP A 69 14.36 -2.23 -6.03
CA ASP A 69 14.81 -3.61 -6.18
C ASP A 69 14.07 -4.54 -5.23
N ILE A 70 13.79 -5.76 -5.70
CA ILE A 70 13.12 -6.79 -4.91
C ILE A 70 13.81 -7.02 -3.56
N ILE A 71 15.15 -7.02 -3.53
CA ILE A 71 15.95 -7.20 -2.32
C ILE A 71 15.63 -6.10 -1.31
N LYS A 72 15.57 -4.84 -1.75
CA LYS A 72 15.25 -3.70 -0.88
C LYS A 72 13.81 -3.71 -0.40
N ARG A 73 12.87 -4.15 -1.24
CA ARG A 73 11.47 -4.34 -0.83
C ARG A 73 11.34 -5.42 0.23
N VAL A 74 12.02 -6.55 0.07
CA VAL A 74 12.07 -7.65 1.05
C VAL A 74 12.69 -7.19 2.36
N GLU A 75 13.84 -6.50 2.32
CA GLU A 75 14.50 -5.96 3.51
C GLU A 75 13.56 -5.06 4.33
N ARG A 76 12.84 -4.15 3.67
CA ARG A 76 11.88 -3.24 4.31
C ARG A 76 10.71 -3.99 4.93
N ILE A 77 10.06 -4.90 4.19
CA ILE A 77 8.94 -5.70 4.70
C ILE A 77 9.37 -6.56 5.88
N ARG A 78 10.55 -7.19 5.80
CA ARG A 78 11.10 -7.97 6.91
C ARG A 78 11.28 -7.09 8.14
N ALA A 79 11.90 -5.92 7.99
CA ALA A 79 12.11 -4.99 9.10
C ALA A 79 10.79 -4.51 9.71
N GLU A 80 9.76 -4.25 8.89
CA GLU A 80 8.48 -3.71 9.37
C GLU A 80 7.57 -4.77 10.01
N TYR A 81 7.50 -5.96 9.42
CA TYR A 81 6.51 -6.98 9.81
C TYR A 81 7.07 -8.15 10.61
N PHE A 82 8.39 -8.33 10.63
CA PHE A 82 9.04 -9.46 11.29
C PHE A 82 10.02 -9.03 12.38
N SER A 83 10.08 -7.74 12.74
CA SER A 83 10.90 -7.24 13.86
C SER A 83 10.57 -7.94 15.18
N ASP A 84 9.29 -8.27 15.37
CA ASP A 84 8.76 -8.89 16.59
C ASP A 84 8.68 -10.43 16.47
N GLY A 85 9.29 -11.00 15.43
CA GLY A 85 9.30 -12.43 15.13
C GLY A 85 8.24 -12.89 14.12
N ILE A 86 8.22 -14.19 13.86
CA ILE A 86 7.45 -14.82 12.77
C ILE A 86 6.01 -15.17 13.19
N GLU A 87 5.75 -15.32 14.49
CA GLU A 87 4.50 -15.89 15.02
C GLU A 87 3.25 -15.15 14.52
N ARG A 88 3.30 -13.81 14.51
CA ARG A 88 2.19 -12.98 14.02
C ARG A 88 1.90 -13.23 12.55
N ALA A 89 2.93 -13.29 11.70
CA ALA A 89 2.79 -13.56 10.28
C ALA A 89 2.24 -14.97 10.04
N TYR A 90 2.73 -15.96 10.79
CA TYR A 90 2.26 -17.34 10.71
C TYR A 90 0.76 -17.44 11.06
N GLN A 91 0.35 -16.91 12.21
CA GLN A 91 -1.06 -16.91 12.61
C GLN A 91 -1.96 -16.16 11.62
N THR A 92 -1.46 -15.07 11.04
CA THR A 92 -2.20 -14.29 10.03
C THR A 92 -2.48 -15.14 8.79
N VAL A 93 -1.49 -15.87 8.29
CA VAL A 93 -1.67 -16.75 7.12
C VAL A 93 -2.55 -17.95 7.47
N GLU A 94 -2.33 -18.58 8.62
CA GLU A 94 -3.05 -19.80 9.04
C GLU A 94 -4.55 -19.55 9.24
N ARG A 95 -4.92 -18.42 9.83
CA ARG A 95 -6.31 -18.05 10.13
C ARG A 95 -7.04 -17.35 8.97
N SER A 96 -6.33 -16.97 7.91
CA SER A 96 -6.91 -16.20 6.81
C SER A 96 -7.65 -17.09 5.82
N GLU A 97 -8.95 -17.24 6.02
CA GLU A 97 -9.85 -17.89 5.05
C GLU A 97 -9.82 -17.22 3.67
N PHE A 98 -9.60 -15.90 3.65
CA PHE A 98 -9.43 -15.17 2.40
C PHE A 98 -8.18 -15.61 1.63
N LEU A 99 -7.04 -15.78 2.30
CA LEU A 99 -5.82 -16.26 1.64
C LEU A 99 -5.99 -17.69 1.15
N LYS A 100 -6.58 -18.59 1.96
CA LYS A 100 -6.87 -19.97 1.54
C LYS A 100 -7.74 -20.01 0.30
N LYS A 101 -8.77 -19.18 0.22
CA LYS A 101 -9.66 -19.08 -0.94
C LYS A 101 -8.95 -18.53 -2.20
N VAL A 102 -8.08 -17.55 -2.04
CA VAL A 102 -7.43 -16.86 -3.17
C VAL A 102 -6.20 -17.62 -3.67
N LEU A 103 -5.43 -18.24 -2.78
CA LEU A 103 -4.17 -18.91 -3.09
C LEU A 103 -4.33 -20.43 -3.23
N GLY A 104 -5.40 -21.00 -2.67
CA GLY A 104 -5.58 -22.45 -2.56
C GLY A 104 -4.87 -23.05 -1.34
N HIS A 105 -5.26 -24.27 -0.98
CA HIS A 105 -4.73 -24.98 0.18
C HIS A 105 -3.24 -25.31 0.07
N GLU A 106 -2.80 -25.79 -1.10
CA GLU A 106 -1.40 -26.19 -1.32
C GLU A 106 -0.45 -25.00 -1.15
N LYS A 107 -0.72 -23.88 -1.83
CA LYS A 107 0.14 -22.69 -1.74
C LYS A 107 0.13 -22.09 -0.33
N THR A 108 -1.02 -22.11 0.35
CA THR A 108 -1.10 -21.64 1.73
C THR A 108 -0.23 -22.51 2.66
N ALA A 109 -0.25 -23.83 2.48
CA ALA A 109 0.58 -24.75 3.26
C ALA A 109 2.08 -24.56 3.01
N GLU A 110 2.48 -24.31 1.76
CA GLU A 110 3.85 -23.99 1.38
C GLU A 110 4.35 -22.71 2.07
N LEU A 111 3.54 -21.64 2.05
CA LEU A 111 3.86 -20.37 2.71
C LEU A 111 4.00 -20.54 4.23
N LEU A 112 3.13 -21.33 4.86
CA LEU A 112 3.24 -21.66 6.28
C LEU A 112 4.52 -22.46 6.58
N SER A 113 4.92 -23.35 5.68
CA SER A 113 6.19 -24.09 5.81
C SER A 113 7.41 -23.19 5.70
N MET A 114 7.40 -22.20 4.79
CA MET A 114 8.48 -21.20 4.69
C MET A 114 8.64 -20.43 6.00
N LEU A 115 7.53 -19.97 6.58
CA LEU A 115 7.54 -19.27 7.87
C LEU A 115 8.09 -20.16 8.99
N LYS A 116 7.66 -21.42 9.09
CA LYS A 116 8.19 -22.38 10.09
C LYS A 116 9.70 -22.63 9.93
N ALA A 117 10.20 -22.62 8.69
CA ALA A 117 11.61 -22.83 8.38
C ALA A 117 12.46 -21.55 8.53
N GLY A 118 11.89 -20.41 8.92
CA GLY A 118 12.61 -19.14 9.02
C GLY A 118 12.94 -18.50 7.66
N LYS A 119 12.34 -18.98 6.57
CA LYS A 119 12.53 -18.50 5.19
C LYS A 119 11.70 -17.24 4.94
N ILE A 120 11.98 -16.18 5.70
CA ILE A 120 11.21 -14.93 5.68
C ILE A 120 11.39 -14.21 4.35
N ASP A 121 12.61 -14.19 3.82
CA ASP A 121 12.94 -13.46 2.60
C ASP A 121 12.22 -14.06 1.40
N GLU A 122 12.24 -15.39 1.27
CA GLU A 122 11.53 -16.11 0.22
C GLU A 122 10.01 -15.95 0.34
N PHE A 123 9.49 -15.97 1.57
CA PHE A 123 8.07 -15.70 1.84
C PHE A 123 7.67 -14.29 1.38
N CYS A 124 8.47 -13.27 1.72
CA CYS A 124 8.21 -11.89 1.36
C CYS A 124 8.31 -11.68 -0.16
N GLU A 125 9.35 -12.21 -0.78
CA GLU A 125 9.57 -12.13 -2.22
C GLU A 125 8.41 -12.77 -3.00
N TRP A 126 7.94 -13.95 -2.54
CA TRP A 126 6.80 -14.60 -3.15
C TRP A 126 5.55 -13.71 -3.09
N PHE A 127 5.23 -13.13 -1.92
CA PHE A 127 4.08 -12.24 -1.79
C PHE A 127 4.21 -11.00 -2.68
N LEU A 128 5.39 -10.39 -2.74
CA LEU A 128 5.66 -9.24 -3.59
C LEU A 128 5.39 -9.56 -5.06
N LYS A 129 6.05 -10.58 -5.61
CA LYS A 129 5.98 -10.92 -7.03
C LYS A 129 4.65 -11.56 -7.44
N GLU A 130 4.21 -12.56 -6.68
CA GLU A 130 3.13 -13.44 -7.11
C GLU A 130 1.76 -12.93 -6.69
N TYR A 131 1.69 -12.05 -5.70
CA TYR A 131 0.42 -11.52 -5.19
C TYR A 131 0.26 -10.03 -5.40
N TYR A 132 1.19 -9.21 -4.91
CA TYR A 132 1.05 -7.75 -4.96
C TYR A 132 1.32 -7.18 -6.36
N ASP A 133 2.48 -7.47 -6.95
CA ASP A 133 2.88 -6.89 -8.24
C ASP A 133 1.88 -7.24 -9.36
N LYS A 134 1.42 -8.49 -9.43
CA LYS A 134 0.38 -8.92 -10.38
C LYS A 134 -0.93 -8.16 -10.25
N ARG A 135 -1.28 -7.71 -9.04
CA ARG A 135 -2.52 -6.95 -8.78
C ARG A 135 -2.40 -5.46 -9.08
N TYR A 136 -1.18 -4.93 -9.10
CA TYR A 136 -0.91 -3.52 -9.38
C TYR A 136 -0.59 -3.26 -10.85
N ALA A 137 -0.16 -4.27 -11.61
CA ALA A 137 0.20 -4.16 -13.02
C ALA A 137 -0.89 -3.58 -13.95
N THR A 138 -2.16 -3.50 -13.52
CA THR A 138 -3.30 -3.14 -14.38
C THR A 138 -4.10 -1.92 -13.92
N LYS A 139 -3.66 -1.18 -12.90
CA LYS A 139 -4.55 -0.24 -12.19
C LYS A 139 -4.49 1.23 -12.62
N PHE A 140 -3.45 1.70 -13.32
CA PHE A 140 -3.29 3.14 -13.56
C PHE A 140 -2.94 3.45 -15.00
N ASN A 141 -3.73 4.35 -15.58
CA ASN A 141 -3.65 4.71 -16.99
C ASN A 141 -2.88 6.03 -17.22
N ASN A 142 -2.61 6.81 -16.18
CA ASN A 142 -2.03 8.16 -16.28
C ASN A 142 -0.69 8.29 -15.53
N ILE A 143 0.28 7.42 -15.87
CA ILE A 143 1.63 7.50 -15.32
C ILE A 143 2.36 8.68 -15.96
N ILE A 144 2.72 9.67 -15.15
CA ILE A 144 3.44 10.88 -15.61
C ILE A 144 4.95 10.82 -15.35
N ALA A 145 5.39 9.94 -14.44
CA ALA A 145 6.78 9.71 -14.12
C ALA A 145 6.97 8.32 -13.50
N THR A 146 8.13 7.71 -13.74
CA THR A 146 8.59 6.51 -13.04
C THR A 146 9.89 6.84 -12.33
N ILE A 147 9.92 6.67 -11.01
CA ILE A 147 11.06 6.94 -10.13
C ILE A 147 11.57 5.62 -9.62
N GLU A 148 12.81 5.28 -9.96
CA GLU A 148 13.43 4.01 -9.56
C GLU A 148 14.60 4.26 -8.63
N HIS A 149 14.38 4.03 -7.33
CA HIS A 149 15.42 4.26 -6.33
C HIS A 149 15.31 3.32 -5.12
N ASN A 150 16.46 2.82 -4.69
CA ASN A 150 16.60 1.97 -3.49
C ASN A 150 16.70 2.75 -2.17
N ASP A 151 16.80 4.08 -2.27
CA ASP A 151 17.01 5.02 -1.17
C ASP A 151 15.75 5.88 -1.07
N LEU A 152 15.14 5.88 0.12
CA LEU A 152 13.86 6.54 0.34
C LEU A 152 13.97 8.06 0.29
N ILE A 153 15.11 8.63 0.71
CA ILE A 153 15.33 10.08 0.72
C ILE A 153 15.41 10.57 -0.72
N LYS A 154 16.24 9.90 -1.54
CA LYS A 154 16.39 10.27 -2.95
C LYS A 154 15.10 10.07 -3.75
N ALA A 155 14.36 8.99 -3.49
CA ALA A 155 13.04 8.79 -4.08
C ALA A 155 12.08 9.93 -3.71
N SER A 156 12.06 10.33 -2.43
CA SER A 156 11.23 11.44 -1.95
C SER A 156 11.59 12.76 -2.62
N ASP A 157 12.88 13.08 -2.73
CA ASP A 157 13.34 14.31 -3.37
C ASP A 157 12.90 14.38 -4.85
N GLU A 158 12.97 13.27 -5.56
CA GLU A 158 12.55 13.18 -6.96
C GLU A 158 11.02 13.26 -7.13
N ILE A 159 10.25 12.68 -6.20
CA ILE A 159 8.79 12.84 -6.14
C ILE A 159 8.43 14.31 -5.96
N VAL A 160 9.05 14.99 -4.98
CA VAL A 160 8.80 16.41 -4.69
C VAL A 160 9.15 17.27 -5.91
N LYS A 161 10.28 17.00 -6.56
CA LYS A 161 10.67 17.69 -7.79
C LYS A 161 9.61 17.51 -8.89
N THR A 162 9.20 16.27 -9.15
CA THR A 162 8.18 15.93 -10.16
C THR A 162 6.87 16.67 -9.90
N ILE A 163 6.42 16.71 -8.65
CA ILE A 163 5.20 17.41 -8.26
C ILE A 163 5.32 18.92 -8.50
N ASN A 164 6.47 19.53 -8.18
CA ASN A 164 6.69 20.96 -8.41
C ASN A 164 6.73 21.29 -9.92
N ASP A 165 7.40 20.47 -10.72
CA ASP A 165 7.47 20.66 -12.18
C ASP A 165 6.07 20.58 -12.82
N LEU A 166 5.24 19.64 -12.36
CA LEU A 166 3.84 19.53 -12.81
C LEU A 166 3.04 20.78 -12.45
N ARG A 167 3.21 21.33 -11.24
CA ARG A 167 2.50 22.54 -10.79
C ARG A 167 2.89 23.79 -11.57
N HIS A 168 4.11 23.86 -12.09
CA HIS A 168 4.55 24.98 -12.94
C HIS A 168 4.08 24.85 -14.39
N SER A 169 3.56 23.69 -14.79
CA SER A 169 3.13 23.38 -16.15
C SER A 169 1.61 23.53 -16.37
N ILE A 170 0.85 23.85 -15.31
CA ILE A 170 -0.63 24.01 -15.29
C ILE A 170 -0.96 25.47 -14.94
#